data_AF-A0A7J9PXX7-F1
#
_entry.id   AF-A0A7J9PXX7-F1
#
_cell.length_a   1.000
_cell.length_b   1.000
_cell.length_c   1.000
_cell.angle_alpha   90.00
_cell.angle_beta   90.00
_cell.angle_gamma   90.00
#
_symmetry.space_group_name_H-M   'P 1'
#
loop_
_entity.id
_entity.type
_entity.pdbx_description
1 polymer ?
#
loop_
_entity_poly.entity_id
_entity_poly.type
_entity_poly.pdbx_seq_one_letter_code
_entity_poly.pdbx_strand_id
1 'polypeptide(L)'
;MAIWQGKSKRKKTGGRRVYSRKKRKYEIGREKRETTVGEHKTHVFRTRGNNSKTRVLKAGIVNVTVPKENKSQKINILSVVENPANPHYVRRNII
;
A
#
# COMPACT_ATOMS: atom_id res chain seq x y z
N MET A 1 -2.07 16.33 -2.20
CA MET A 1 -2.98 16.94 -1.17
C MET A 1 -2.87 16.09 0.09
N ALA A 2 -2.76 16.66 1.30
CA ALA A 2 -2.48 15.84 2.50
C ALA A 2 -3.67 14.93 2.88
N ILE A 3 -3.49 13.62 2.80
CA ILE A 3 -4.47 12.62 3.24
C ILE A 3 -4.55 12.62 4.76
N TRP A 4 -5.77 12.52 5.29
CA TRP A 4 -6.05 12.61 6.71
C TRP A 4 -6.87 11.42 7.20
N GLN A 5 -6.34 10.69 8.18
CA GLN A 5 -6.96 9.48 8.75
C GLN A 5 -7.69 9.77 10.08
N GLY A 6 -8.32 10.94 10.18
CA GLY A 6 -9.13 11.30 11.33
C GLY A 6 -10.54 10.70 11.28
N LYS A 7 -11.39 11.14 12.21
CA LYS A 7 -12.80 10.72 12.26
C LYS A 7 -13.52 11.06 10.94
N SER A 8 -14.58 10.30 10.66
CA SER A 8 -15.46 10.61 9.52
C SER A 8 -16.08 12.00 9.65
N LYS A 9 -16.37 12.63 8.50
CA LYS A 9 -17.06 13.92 8.40
C LYS A 9 -18.47 13.89 8.99
N ARG A 10 -19.08 12.71 9.16
CA ARG A 10 -20.43 12.52 9.71
C ARG A 10 -20.42 11.62 10.96
N LYS A 11 -21.46 11.77 11.79
CA LYS A 11 -21.78 10.89 12.94
C LYS A 11 -22.49 9.62 12.44
N LYS A 12 -22.64 8.62 13.31
CA LYS A 12 -23.41 7.39 13.01
C LYS A 12 -24.86 7.72 12.62
N THR A 13 -25.44 8.75 13.24
CA THR A 13 -26.78 9.27 12.93
C THR A 13 -26.87 10.11 11.65
N GLY A 14 -25.77 10.30 10.91
CA GLY A 14 -25.75 11.08 9.66
C GLY A 14 -25.52 12.59 9.81
N GLY A 15 -25.63 13.14 11.03
CA GLY A 15 -25.35 14.56 11.31
C GLY A 15 -23.90 14.96 11.02
N ARG A 16 -23.67 16.19 10.54
CA ARG A 16 -22.34 16.75 10.26
C ARG A 16 -21.51 16.83 11.56
N ARG A 17 -20.25 16.36 11.51
CA ARG A 17 -19.32 16.47 12.65
C ARG A 17 -18.55 17.78 12.55
N VAL A 18 -18.70 18.64 13.56
CA VAL A 18 -17.89 19.84 13.75
C VAL A 18 -16.69 19.48 14.61
N TYR A 19 -15.48 19.87 14.18
CA TYR A 19 -14.25 19.62 14.91
C TYR A 19 -13.90 20.82 15.78
N SER A 20 -13.60 20.58 17.05
CA SER A 20 -13.15 21.62 18.00
C SER A 20 -11.66 21.97 17.86
N ARG A 21 -10.91 21.26 17.00
CA ARG A 21 -9.46 21.42 16.85
C ARG A 21 -8.99 21.27 15.42
N LYS A 22 -7.79 21.79 15.15
CA LYS A 22 -7.04 21.60 13.89
C LYS A 22 -6.47 20.18 13.77
N LYS A 23 -6.00 19.86 12.56
CA LYS A 23 -5.31 18.61 12.21
C LYS A 23 -3.94 18.52 12.91
N ARG A 24 -3.60 17.36 13.48
CA ARG A 24 -2.31 17.03 14.13
C ARG A 24 -1.39 16.15 13.27
N LYS A 25 -0.07 16.24 13.50
CA LYS A 25 0.92 15.47 12.72
C LYS A 25 0.70 13.95 12.71
N TYR A 26 0.14 13.38 13.76
CA TYR A 26 -0.02 11.92 13.91
C TYR A 26 -1.21 11.33 13.14
N GLU A 27 -2.14 12.13 12.61
CA GLU A 27 -3.30 11.63 11.85
C GLU A 27 -3.09 11.82 10.32
N ILE A 28 -1.88 12.21 9.92
CA ILE A 28 -1.48 12.35 8.51
C ILE A 28 -1.32 10.96 7.89
N GLY A 29 -2.07 10.70 6.83
CA GLY A 29 -1.86 9.59 5.92
C GLY A 29 -0.94 9.98 4.76
N ARG A 30 -0.45 8.97 4.05
CA ARG A 30 0.31 9.15 2.79
C ARG A 30 -0.45 8.54 1.63
N GLU A 31 -0.26 9.10 0.45
CA GLU A 31 -0.80 8.56 -0.79
C GLU A 31 -0.34 7.11 -0.99
N LYS A 32 -1.25 6.27 -1.49
CA LYS A 32 -0.92 4.89 -1.85
C LYS A 32 -0.04 4.96 -3.11
N ARG A 33 1.05 4.19 -3.13
CA ARG A 33 1.83 3.97 -4.35
C ARG A 33 1.57 2.54 -4.77
N GLU A 34 0.99 2.38 -5.95
CA GLU A 34 0.73 1.10 -6.56
C GLU A 34 2.06 0.52 -7.06
N THR A 35 2.33 -0.72 -6.68
CA THR A 35 3.52 -1.49 -7.07
C THR A 35 3.32 -2.07 -8.46
N THR A 36 4.26 -1.84 -9.37
CA THR A 36 4.19 -2.37 -10.74
C THR A 36 5.25 -3.43 -11.00
N VAL A 37 5.01 -4.32 -11.95
CA VAL A 37 6.02 -5.30 -12.40
C VAL A 37 7.14 -4.56 -13.15
N GLY A 38 8.40 -4.82 -12.80
CA GLY A 38 9.56 -4.26 -13.49
C GLY A 38 10.84 -4.26 -12.65
N GLU A 39 11.86 -3.53 -13.11
CA GLU A 39 13.15 -3.42 -12.43
C GLU A 39 12.99 -2.97 -10.97
N HIS A 40 13.63 -3.68 -10.04
CA HIS A 40 13.42 -3.49 -8.61
C HIS A 40 13.77 -2.07 -8.17
N LYS A 41 12.77 -1.32 -7.70
CA LYS A 41 12.94 0.03 -7.20
C LYS A 41 12.21 0.21 -5.88
N THR A 42 12.93 0.64 -4.85
CA THR A 42 12.40 0.88 -3.52
C THR A 42 12.64 2.31 -3.08
N HIS A 43 11.79 2.79 -2.18
CA HIS A 43 11.93 4.09 -1.55
C HIS A 43 11.70 3.96 -0.05
N VAL A 44 12.70 4.38 0.72
CA VAL A 44 12.66 4.36 2.19
C VAL A 44 12.03 5.64 2.71
N PHE A 45 11.11 5.51 3.65
CA PHE A 45 10.43 6.64 4.26
C PHE A 45 10.60 6.64 5.77
N ARG A 46 11.03 7.79 6.31
CA ARG A 46 10.96 8.05 7.76
C ARG A 46 9.49 8.10 8.20
N THR A 47 9.19 7.46 9.31
CA THR A 47 7.88 7.45 9.98
C THR A 47 7.99 7.98 11.42
N ARG A 48 6.87 8.00 12.15
CA ARG A 48 6.84 8.51 13.53
C ARG A 48 7.71 7.61 14.43
N GLY A 49 8.40 8.22 15.40
CA GLY A 49 9.20 7.48 16.38
C GLY A 49 10.55 6.98 15.83
N ASN A 50 11.14 7.70 14.87
CA ASN A 50 12.44 7.35 14.26
C ASN A 50 12.46 6.04 13.45
N ASN A 51 11.30 5.42 13.20
CA ASN A 51 11.19 4.20 12.42
C ASN A 51 11.22 4.47 10.91
N SER A 52 11.65 3.49 10.12
CA SER A 52 11.59 3.52 8.66
C SER A 52 10.55 2.53 8.12
N LYS A 53 9.92 2.88 6.99
CA LYS A 53 9.12 1.94 6.19
C LYS A 53 9.58 2.02 4.75
N THR A 54 9.87 0.87 4.16
CA THR A 54 10.23 0.75 2.75
C THR A 54 8.98 0.54 1.92
N ARG A 55 8.82 1.33 0.86
CA ARG A 55 7.78 1.10 -0.14
C ARG A 55 8.44 0.67 -1.43
N VAL A 56 7.95 -0.43 -1.97
CA VAL A 56 8.34 -0.90 -3.30
C VAL A 56 7.58 -0.06 -4.34
N LEU A 57 8.27 0.36 -5.39
CA LEU A 57 7.66 1.03 -6.55
C LEU A 57 7.53 0.07 -7.71
N LYS A 58 8.58 -0.73 -7.91
CA LYS A 58 8.66 -1.76 -8.93
C LYS A 58 9.27 -3.03 -8.34
N ALA A 59 8.70 -4.18 -8.68
CA ALA A 59 9.19 -5.49 -8.27
C ALA A 59 9.29 -6.42 -9.47
N GLY A 60 10.44 -7.07 -9.63
CA GLY A 60 10.67 -8.06 -10.68
C GLY A 60 10.93 -9.46 -10.14
N ILE A 61 11.24 -9.59 -8.85
CA ILE A 61 11.62 -10.84 -8.20
C ILE A 61 10.69 -11.07 -7.02
N VAL A 62 10.27 -12.32 -6.84
CA VAL A 62 9.49 -12.79 -5.69
C VAL A 62 10.15 -14.04 -5.10
N ASN A 63 9.94 -14.25 -3.80
CA ASN A 63 10.30 -15.51 -3.16
C ASN A 63 9.03 -16.36 -3.04
N VAL A 64 8.97 -17.48 -3.75
CA VAL A 64 7.83 -18.41 -3.71
C VAL A 64 8.21 -19.62 -2.86
N THR A 65 7.39 -19.92 -1.86
CA THR A 65 7.51 -21.15 -1.08
C THR A 65 6.50 -22.15 -1.62
N VAL A 66 6.97 -23.32 -2.08
CA VAL A 66 6.12 -24.43 -2.52
C VAL A 66 5.88 -25.34 -1.30
N PRO A 67 4.67 -25.34 -0.69
CA PRO A 67 4.45 -26.01 0.59
C PRO A 67 4.63 -27.53 0.51
N LYS A 68 4.35 -28.12 -0.67
CA LYS A 68 4.48 -29.57 -0.90
C LYS A 68 5.93 -30.05 -0.84
N GLU A 69 6.88 -29.20 -1.21
CA GLU A 69 8.30 -29.55 -1.29
C GLU A 69 9.12 -28.93 -0.14
N ASN A 70 8.50 -28.11 0.72
CA ASN A 70 9.15 -27.32 1.77
C ASN A 70 10.36 -26.51 1.26
N LYS A 71 10.38 -26.14 -0.02
CA LYS A 71 11.44 -25.37 -0.67
C LYS A 71 10.96 -23.96 -0.98
N SER A 72 11.87 -23.00 -0.81
CA SER A 72 11.66 -21.60 -1.20
C SER A 72 12.61 -21.25 -2.34
N GLN A 73 12.07 -20.66 -3.41
CA GLN A 73 12.84 -20.30 -4.60
C GLN A 73 12.59 -18.84 -4.96
N LYS A 74 13.65 -18.16 -5.38
CA LYS A 74 13.56 -16.81 -5.97
C LYS A 74 13.22 -16.94 -7.45
N ILE A 75 12.10 -16.37 -7.86
CA ILE A 75 11.55 -16.48 -9.22
C ILE A 75 11.19 -15.08 -9.73
N ASN A 76 11.24 -14.88 -11.03
CA ASN A 76 10.86 -13.63 -11.67
C ASN A 76 9.33 -13.52 -11.82
N ILE A 77 8.81 -12.30 -11.68
CA ILE A 77 7.40 -11.99 -11.87
C ILE A 77 7.17 -11.62 -13.34
N LEU A 78 6.32 -12.37 -14.04
CA LEU A 78 6.01 -12.13 -15.45
C LEU A 78 4.83 -11.17 -15.63
N SER A 79 3.66 -11.52 -15.10
CA SER A 79 2.44 -10.72 -15.20
C SER A 79 1.46 -11.06 -14.07
N VAL A 80 0.47 -10.19 -13.89
CA VAL A 80 -0.65 -10.41 -12.96
C VAL A 80 -1.82 -10.98 -13.76
N VAL A 81 -2.35 -12.13 -13.36
CA VAL A 81 -3.43 -12.84 -14.08
C VAL A 81 -4.80 -12.40 -13.60
N GLU A 82 -5.01 -12.38 -12.27
CA GLU A 82 -6.31 -12.07 -11.68
C GLU A 82 -6.17 -11.22 -10.41
N ASN A 83 -7.21 -10.44 -10.11
CA ASN A 83 -7.30 -9.70 -8.86
C ASN A 83 -8.77 -9.61 -8.42
N PRO A 84 -9.13 -10.17 -7.25
CA PRO A 84 -10.51 -10.17 -6.77
C PRO A 84 -11.01 -8.79 -6.33
N ALA A 85 -10.10 -7.87 -5.96
CA ALA A 85 -10.47 -6.55 -5.45
C ALA A 85 -10.76 -5.55 -6.57
N ASN A 86 -10.00 -5.60 -7.67
CA ASN A 86 -10.19 -4.70 -8.80
C ASN A 86 -9.59 -5.27 -10.11
N PRO A 87 -10.42 -5.52 -11.14
CA PRO A 87 -9.95 -5.98 -12.45
C PRO A 87 -8.99 -5.01 -13.15
N HIS A 88 -9.05 -3.70 -12.85
CA HIS A 88 -8.15 -2.71 -13.44
C HIS A 88 -6.69 -2.82 -12.95
N TYR A 89 -6.43 -3.52 -11.85
CA TYR A 89 -5.06 -3.79 -11.41
C TYR A 89 -4.36 -4.81 -12.29
N VAL A 90 -5.10 -5.79 -12.82
CA VAL A 90 -4.61 -6.76 -13.80
C VAL A 90 -4.11 -6.03 -15.06
N ARG A 91 -4.95 -5.14 -15.61
CA ARG A 91 -4.61 -4.37 -16.82
C ARG A 91 -3.36 -3.49 -16.67
N ARG A 92 -3.05 -3.04 -15.46
CA ARG A 92 -1.91 -2.17 -15.16
C ARG A 92 -0.70 -2.93 -14.60
N ASN A 93 -0.76 -4.26 -14.53
CA ASN A 93 0.25 -5.11 -13.90
C ASN A 93 0.64 -4.63 -12.48
N ILE A 94 -0.39 -4.35 -11.67
CA ILE A 94 -0.23 -3.93 -10.28
C ILE A 94 -0.33 -5.16 -9.37
N ILE A 95 0.65 -5.30 -8.50
CA ILE A 95 0.75 -6.34 -7.47
C ILE A 95 0.30 -5.77 -6.12
#